data_AF-A0A952V4Z5-F1
#
_entry.id   AF-A0A952V4Z5-F1
#
_cell.length_a   1.000
_cell.length_b   1.000
_cell.length_c   1.000
_cell.angle_alpha   90.00
_cell.angle_beta   90.00
_cell.angle_gamma   90.00
#
_symmetry.space_group_name_H-M   'P 1'
#
loop_
_entity.id
_entity.type
_entity.pdbx_description
1 polymer ?
#
loop_
_entity_poly.entity_id
_entity_poly.type
_entity_poly.pdbx_seq_one_letter_code
_entity_poly.pdbx_strand_id
1 'polypeptide(L)'
;MLLDRDVGAAIAARGERLEDLRLGGAVTSAGLEALLEGSFVPRLRSLSLVQREDERVPLFPLFAAPFAALRALALEHLHISREEAGALASAAAFAGVHELRLLRCSFGGDALAVLRARWPFLEPSVW
;
A
#
# COMPACT_ATOMS: atom_id res chain seq x y z
N MET A 1 -7.53 15.41 3.96
CA MET A 1 -8.26 15.17 2.70
C MET A 1 -8.86 13.78 2.80
N LEU A 2 -10.13 13.61 2.39
CA LEU A 2 -10.75 12.30 2.25
C LEU A 2 -10.49 11.82 0.82
N LEU A 3 -9.87 10.65 0.65
CA LEU A 3 -9.79 9.95 -0.62
C LEU A 3 -11.05 9.07 -0.74
N ASP A 4 -12.13 9.69 -1.18
CA ASP A 4 -13.32 8.98 -1.65
C ASP A 4 -13.17 8.61 -3.14
N ARG A 5 -14.20 7.95 -3.68
CA ARG A 5 -14.23 7.51 -5.08
C ARG A 5 -13.99 8.66 -6.07
N ASP A 6 -14.59 9.82 -5.82
CA ASP A 6 -14.56 10.95 -6.76
C ASP A 6 -13.17 11.59 -6.75
N VAL A 7 -12.58 11.77 -5.57
CA VAL A 7 -11.20 12.27 -5.43
C VAL A 7 -10.21 11.28 -6.03
N GLY A 8 -10.39 9.98 -5.79
CA GLY A 8 -9.58 8.92 -6.41
C GLY A 8 -9.61 8.97 -7.93
N ALA A 9 -10.81 9.02 -8.52
CA ALA A 9 -11.00 9.12 -9.97
C ALA A 9 -10.40 10.41 -10.55
N ALA A 10 -10.54 11.54 -9.85
CA ALA A 10 -9.98 12.82 -10.29
C ALA A 10 -8.43 12.80 -10.35
N ILE A 11 -7.79 12.13 -9.39
CA ILE A 11 -6.32 11.94 -9.40
C ILE A 11 -5.94 10.95 -10.49
N ALA A 12 -6.65 9.83 -10.63
CA ALA A 12 -6.46 8.82 -11.67
C ALA A 12 -6.45 9.45 -13.08
N ALA A 13 -7.39 10.37 -13.34
CA ALA A 13 -7.53 11.06 -14.62
C ALA A 13 -6.41 12.07 -14.93
N ARG A 14 -5.64 12.52 -13.94
CA ARG A 14 -4.64 13.61 -14.08
C ARG A 14 -3.20 13.16 -13.83
N GLY A 15 -3.02 11.97 -13.26
CA GLY A 15 -1.73 11.51 -12.75
C GLY A 15 -0.73 10.97 -13.77
N GLU A 16 -0.87 11.19 -15.08
CA GLU A 16 -0.15 10.47 -16.16
C GLU A 16 1.39 10.36 -16.03
N ARG A 17 2.02 11.23 -15.22
CA ARG A 17 3.48 11.28 -14.97
C ARG A 17 3.86 11.01 -13.50
N LEU A 18 2.94 10.51 -12.70
CA LEU A 18 3.13 10.34 -11.27
C LEU A 18 3.96 9.07 -11.01
N GLU A 19 5.19 9.23 -10.53
CA GLU A 19 6.09 8.13 -10.15
C GLU A 19 6.11 7.89 -8.63
N ASP A 20 5.76 8.91 -7.85
CA ASP A 20 5.75 8.87 -6.40
C ASP A 20 4.38 9.30 -5.88
N LEU A 21 3.72 8.41 -5.13
CA LEU A 21 2.40 8.64 -4.58
C LEU A 21 2.44 8.52 -3.06
N ARG A 22 2.10 9.60 -2.36
CA ARG A 22 1.84 9.57 -0.92
C ARG A 22 0.37 9.86 -0.65
N LEU A 23 -0.31 8.86 -0.09
CA LEU A 23 -1.68 8.94 0.37
C LEU A 23 -1.67 9.06 1.88
N GLY A 24 -2.30 10.09 2.40
CA GLY A 24 -2.42 10.29 3.84
C GLY A 24 -3.76 10.93 4.19
N GLY A 25 -4.28 10.57 5.36
CA GLY A 25 -5.58 11.01 5.84
C GLY A 25 -6.63 9.92 5.69
N ALA A 26 -7.89 10.33 5.53
CA ALA A 26 -8.98 9.37 5.40
C ALA A 26 -8.99 8.79 4.00
N VAL A 27 -8.90 7.46 3.88
CA VAL A 27 -8.79 6.76 2.61
C VAL A 27 -9.87 5.70 2.58
N THR A 28 -10.85 5.83 1.70
CA THR A 28 -11.85 4.78 1.57
C THR A 28 -11.35 3.69 0.63
N SER A 29 -11.85 2.44 0.78
CA SER A 29 -11.56 1.38 -0.18
C SER A 29 -11.97 1.77 -1.61
N ALA A 30 -13.13 2.41 -1.76
CA ALA A 30 -13.62 2.88 -3.05
C ALA A 30 -12.73 3.98 -3.66
N GLY A 31 -12.20 4.89 -2.85
CA GLY A 31 -11.26 5.91 -3.31
C GLY A 31 -9.92 5.35 -3.69
N LEU A 32 -9.43 4.35 -2.94
CA LEU A 32 -8.21 3.64 -3.28
C LEU A 32 -8.37 2.84 -4.58
N GLU A 33 -9.48 2.10 -4.75
CA GLU A 33 -9.78 1.38 -5.99
C GLU A 33 -9.84 2.32 -7.20
N ALA A 34 -10.61 3.42 -7.11
CA ALA A 34 -10.72 4.40 -8.18
C ALA A 34 -9.37 5.05 -8.54
N LEU A 35 -8.52 5.30 -7.54
CA LEU A 35 -7.17 5.81 -7.77
C LEU A 35 -6.28 4.81 -8.53
N LEU A 36 -6.42 3.51 -8.23
CA LEU A 36 -5.64 2.44 -8.84
C LEU A 36 -6.05 2.12 -10.29
N GLU A 37 -7.14 2.70 -10.78
CA GLU A 37 -7.51 2.70 -12.20
C GLU A 37 -6.69 3.71 -13.03
N GLY A 38 -5.89 4.56 -12.37
CA GLY A 38 -5.04 5.56 -13.02
C GLY A 38 -3.98 4.95 -13.95
N SER A 39 -3.80 5.58 -15.11
CA SER A 39 -2.80 5.14 -16.12
C SER A 39 -1.34 5.21 -15.63
N PHE A 40 -1.10 5.89 -14.51
CA PHE A 40 0.21 6.04 -13.89
C PHE A 40 0.63 4.84 -13.02
N VAL A 41 -0.31 4.01 -12.61
CA VAL A 41 -0.07 2.90 -11.66
C VAL A 41 1.05 1.96 -12.11
N PRO A 42 1.15 1.56 -13.40
CA PRO A 42 2.26 0.73 -13.87
C PRO A 42 3.64 1.41 -13.80
N ARG A 43 3.68 2.74 -13.77
CA ARG A 43 4.91 3.55 -13.73
C ARG A 43 5.29 3.97 -12.31
N LEU A 44 4.41 3.77 -11.33
CA LEU A 44 4.65 4.15 -9.95
C LEU A 44 5.85 3.40 -9.40
N ARG A 45 6.82 4.14 -8.86
CA ARG A 45 8.07 3.64 -8.27
C ARG A 45 8.01 3.62 -6.76
N SER A 46 7.33 4.59 -6.17
CA SER A 46 7.14 4.72 -4.73
C SER A 46 5.66 4.89 -4.38
N LEU A 47 5.19 4.09 -3.43
CA LEU A 47 3.86 4.22 -2.84
C LEU A 47 4.00 4.32 -1.32
N SER A 48 3.44 5.38 -0.75
CA SER A 48 3.28 5.53 0.69
C SER A 48 1.80 5.65 1.01
N LEU A 49 1.30 4.77 1.89
CA LEU A 49 -0.05 4.81 2.43
C LEU A 49 0.03 5.02 3.93
N VAL A 50 -0.53 6.14 4.40
CA VAL A 50 -0.62 6.51 5.80
C VAL A 50 -2.11 6.53 6.18
N GLN A 51 -2.53 5.61 7.04
CA GLN A 51 -3.87 5.67 7.63
C GLN A 51 -3.86 6.47 8.92
N ARG A 52 -5.05 6.83 9.38
CA ARG A 52 -5.24 7.32 10.74
C ARG A 52 -5.45 6.12 11.67
N GLU A 53 -5.03 6.24 12.93
CA GLU A 53 -5.16 5.16 13.92
C GLU A 53 -6.62 4.70 14.15
N ASP A 54 -7.58 5.60 13.94
CA ASP A 54 -9.02 5.35 14.09
C ASP A 54 -9.70 4.77 12.83
N GLU A 55 -8.95 4.60 11.73
CA GLU A 55 -9.48 4.20 10.44
C GLU A 55 -8.85 2.90 9.98
N ARG A 56 -9.69 1.95 9.57
CA ARG A 56 -9.24 0.66 9.05
C ARG A 56 -9.66 0.53 7.60
N VAL A 57 -8.68 0.64 6.70
CA VAL A 57 -8.91 0.42 5.26
C VAL A 57 -8.19 -0.85 4.86
N PRO A 58 -8.90 -1.83 4.28
CA PRO A 58 -8.28 -3.05 3.80
C PRO A 58 -7.25 -2.75 2.72
N LEU A 59 -6.12 -3.46 2.75
CA LEU A 59 -5.05 -3.32 1.76
C LEU A 59 -5.31 -4.11 0.46
N PHE A 60 -6.35 -4.94 0.43
CA PHE A 60 -6.68 -5.81 -0.70
C PHE A 60 -6.69 -5.12 -2.07
N PRO A 61 -7.22 -3.89 -2.25
CA PRO A 61 -7.15 -3.20 -3.53
C PRO A 61 -5.73 -3.05 -4.08
N LEU A 62 -4.74 -2.86 -3.22
CA LEU A 62 -3.34 -2.71 -3.64
C LEU A 62 -2.77 -4.01 -4.23
N PHE A 63 -3.30 -5.17 -3.86
CA PHE A 63 -2.72 -6.47 -4.22
C PHE A 63 -3.01 -6.85 -5.67
N ALA A 64 -4.08 -6.28 -6.24
CA ALA A 64 -4.47 -6.46 -7.64
C ALA A 64 -3.94 -5.35 -8.55
N ALA A 65 -3.29 -4.32 -8.00
CA ALA A 65 -2.82 -3.18 -8.77
C ALA A 65 -1.69 -3.58 -9.74
N PRO A 66 -1.68 -3.07 -10.99
CA PRO A 66 -0.68 -3.43 -12.00
C PRO A 66 0.66 -2.70 -11.80
N PHE A 67 1.23 -2.74 -10.59
CA PHE A 67 2.50 -2.11 -10.23
C PHE A 67 3.70 -2.78 -10.93
N ALA A 68 4.02 -2.37 -12.15
CA ALA A 68 5.15 -2.92 -12.89
C ALA A 68 6.50 -2.32 -12.46
N ALA A 69 6.52 -1.03 -12.11
CA ALA A 69 7.73 -0.30 -11.77
C ALA A 69 7.95 -0.10 -10.25
N LEU A 70 7.05 -0.60 -9.40
CA LEU A 70 7.11 -0.30 -7.96
C LEU A 70 8.37 -0.91 -7.33
N ARG A 71 9.03 -0.08 -6.52
CA ARG A 71 10.33 -0.37 -5.89
C ARG A 71 10.30 -0.13 -4.39
N ALA A 72 9.61 0.92 -3.96
CA ALA A 72 9.43 1.29 -2.57
C ALA A 72 7.94 1.26 -2.18
N LEU A 73 7.64 0.56 -1.08
CA LEU A 73 6.32 0.54 -0.45
C LEU A 73 6.46 0.94 1.01
N ALA A 74 5.77 2.00 1.41
CA ALA A 74 5.69 2.45 2.80
C ALA A 74 4.25 2.35 3.29
N LEU A 75 4.06 1.57 4.34
CA LEU A 75 2.78 1.35 5.02
C LEU A 75 2.92 1.93 6.43
N GLU A 76 2.09 2.91 6.76
CA GLU A 76 2.19 3.65 8.02
C GLU A 76 0.85 3.69 8.75
N HIS A 77 0.88 3.44 10.07
CA HIS A 77 -0.31 3.43 10.93
C HIS A 77 -1.37 2.40 10.50
N LEU A 78 -0.94 1.19 10.11
CA LEU A 78 -1.84 0.12 9.63
C LEU A 78 -1.98 -1.02 10.64
N HIS A 79 -3.16 -1.63 10.67
CA HIS A 79 -3.36 -2.93 11.29
C HIS A 79 -3.28 -4.03 10.22
N ILE A 80 -2.18 -4.78 10.21
CA ILE A 80 -1.92 -5.83 9.23
C ILE A 80 -2.29 -7.17 9.86
N SER A 81 -3.42 -7.73 9.42
CA SER A 81 -3.82 -9.08 9.81
C SER A 81 -2.90 -10.15 9.18
N ARG A 82 -2.95 -11.37 9.72
CA ARG A 82 -2.22 -12.52 9.14
C ARG A 82 -2.62 -12.80 7.69
N GLU A 83 -3.90 -12.62 7.37
CA GLU A 83 -4.42 -12.80 6.01
C GLU A 83 -3.86 -11.74 5.06
N GLU A 84 -3.90 -10.46 5.46
CA GLU A 84 -3.32 -9.37 4.67
C GLU A 84 -1.81 -9.51 4.52
N ALA A 85 -1.10 -9.99 5.55
CA ALA A 85 0.33 -10.28 5.44
C ALA A 85 0.61 -11.39 4.43
N GLY A 86 -0.18 -12.46 4.42
CA GLY A 86 -0.07 -13.54 3.44
C GLY A 86 -0.37 -13.06 2.01
N ALA A 87 -1.40 -12.25 1.85
CA ALA A 87 -1.76 -11.67 0.58
C ALA A 87 -0.68 -10.66 0.10
N LEU A 88 -0.18 -9.80 0.97
CA LEU A 88 0.89 -8.85 0.68
C LEU A 88 2.17 -9.58 0.25
N ALA A 89 2.55 -10.64 0.98
CA ALA A 89 3.75 -11.42 0.70
C ALA A 89 3.67 -12.23 -0.62
N SER A 90 2.47 -12.58 -1.07
CA SER A 90 2.24 -13.38 -2.28
C SER A 90 1.79 -12.57 -3.51
N ALA A 91 1.41 -11.30 -3.33
CA ALA A 91 0.92 -10.47 -4.42
C ALA A 91 2.01 -10.20 -5.47
N ALA A 92 1.72 -10.57 -6.72
CA ALA A 92 2.59 -10.32 -7.86
C ALA A 92 2.85 -8.82 -8.10
N ALA A 93 1.90 -7.96 -7.70
CA ALA A 93 2.02 -6.50 -7.73
C ALA A 93 3.29 -5.99 -7.00
N PHE A 94 3.77 -6.69 -5.98
CA PHE A 94 4.97 -6.29 -5.22
C PHE A 94 6.21 -7.12 -5.56
N ALA A 95 6.22 -7.81 -6.70
CA ALA A 95 7.35 -8.65 -7.11
C ALA A 95 8.67 -7.87 -7.22
N GLY A 96 8.61 -6.59 -7.61
CA GLY A 96 9.78 -5.71 -7.76
C GLY A 96 10.13 -4.85 -6.54
N VAL A 97 9.37 -4.96 -5.44
CA VAL A 97 9.59 -4.15 -4.23
C VAL A 97 10.81 -4.65 -3.48
N HIS A 98 11.81 -3.78 -3.36
CA HIS A 98 13.05 -4.04 -2.62
C HIS A 98 13.20 -3.15 -1.39
N GLU A 99 12.30 -2.19 -1.21
CA GLU A 99 12.19 -1.40 0.00
C GLU A 99 10.76 -1.47 0.52
N LEU A 100 10.60 -2.11 1.68
CA LEU A 100 9.33 -2.19 2.39
C LEU A 100 9.53 -1.53 3.76
N ARG A 101 8.78 -0.46 4.01
CA ARG A 101 8.74 0.22 5.31
C ARG A 101 7.38 0.00 5.94
N LEU A 102 7.39 -0.44 7.19
CA LEU A 102 6.22 -0.72 7.97
C LEU A 102 6.35 0.12 9.25
N LEU A 103 5.75 1.29 9.26
CA LEU A 103 5.95 2.31 10.30
C LEU A 103 4.72 2.37 11.19
N ARG A 104 4.89 2.19 12.50
CA ARG A 104 3.78 2.27 13.45
C ARG A 104 2.64 1.33 13.10
N CYS A 105 2.97 0.14 12.61
CA CYS A 105 2.01 -0.88 12.20
C CYS A 105 1.80 -1.87 13.34
N SER A 106 0.55 -2.27 13.55
CA SER A 106 0.22 -3.39 14.43
C SER A 106 0.05 -4.67 13.60
N PHE A 107 0.46 -5.81 14.16
CA PHE A 107 0.46 -7.10 13.48
C PHE A 107 -0.41 -8.10 14.23
N GLY A 108 -1.28 -8.80 13.51
CA GLY A 108 -2.08 -9.90 14.06
C GLY A 108 -1.35 -11.24 13.94
N GLY A 109 -1.19 -11.97 15.04
CA GLY A 109 -0.56 -13.30 15.06
C GLY A 109 0.85 -13.28 14.46
N ASP A 110 1.16 -14.25 13.58
CA ASP A 110 2.48 -14.38 12.94
C ASP A 110 2.66 -13.51 11.68
N ALA A 111 1.83 -12.47 11.48
CA ALA A 111 1.85 -11.63 10.27
C ALA A 111 3.27 -11.11 9.94
N LEU A 112 4.02 -10.64 10.93
CA LEU A 112 5.39 -10.14 10.72
C LEU A 112 6.35 -11.24 10.24
N ALA A 113 6.21 -12.47 10.74
CA ALA A 113 7.03 -13.58 10.30
C ALA A 113 6.75 -13.94 8.82
N VAL A 114 5.48 -13.88 8.40
CA VAL A 114 5.07 -14.08 7.00
C VAL A 114 5.69 -13.01 6.10
N LEU A 115 5.66 -11.74 6.50
CA LEU A 115 6.27 -10.66 5.73
C LEU A 115 7.79 -10.79 5.63
N ARG A 116 8.45 -11.18 6.72
CA ARG A 116 9.91 -11.41 6.75
C ARG A 116 10.37 -12.55 5.85
N ALA A 117 9.55 -13.58 5.66
CA ALA A 117 9.86 -14.64 4.71
C ALA A 117 9.98 -14.11 3.28
N ARG A 118 9.20 -13.08 2.93
CA ARG A 118 9.23 -12.42 1.62
C ARG A 118 10.28 -11.30 1.53
N TRP A 119 10.40 -10.50 2.59
CA TRP A 119 11.33 -9.36 2.68
C TRP A 119 12.27 -9.53 3.88
N PRO A 120 13.36 -10.31 3.73
CA PRO A 120 14.29 -10.61 4.84
C PRO A 120 14.99 -9.38 5.42
N PHE A 121 15.05 -8.29 4.65
CA PHE A 121 15.62 -7.01 5.08
C PHE A 121 14.69 -6.19 5.98
N LEU A 122 13.48 -6.69 6.31
CA LEU A 122 12.61 -6.09 7.32
C LEU A 122 13.28 -6.14 8.69
N GLU A 123 14.06 -5.10 8.96
CA GLU A 123 14.62 -4.78 10.25
C GLU A 123 13.48 -4.72 11.30
N PRO A 124 13.73 -5.16 12.54
CA PRO A 124 12.85 -4.87 13.66
C PRO A 124 12.98 -3.39 14.01
N SER A 125 12.51 -2.50 13.14
CA SER A 125 12.39 -1.08 13.44
C SER A 125 11.18 -0.88 14.33
N VAL A 126 11.35 -0.09 15.39
CA VAL A 126 10.38 0.18 16.46
C VAL A 126 8.95 0.31 15.88
N TRP A 127 8.16 -0.74 16.09
CA TRP A 127 6.81 -0.94 15.58
C TRP A 127 5.77 -0.21 16.41
#